data_AF-A0AAU5P0G0-F1
#
_entry.id   AF-A0AAU5P0G0-F1
#
_cell.length_a   1.000
_cell.length_b   1.000
_cell.length_c   1.000
_cell.angle_alpha   90.00
_cell.angle_beta   90.00
_cell.angle_gamma   90.00
#
_symmetry.space_group_name_H-M   'P 1'
#
loop_
_entity.id
_entity.type
_entity.pdbx_description
1 polymer ?
#
loop_
_entity_poly.entity_id
_entity_poly.type
_entity_poly.pdbx_seq_one_letter_code
_entity_poly.pdbx_strand_id
1 'polypeptide(L)'
;MTDSAEHITEQATADSSIEALEAVTAVWRKVLGRDDGFADDDDFFDIGGHSMLALRVVKSLALRLEMDIPLELPFRETTFGGLVAEVARLRRSKEA
;
A
#
# COMPACT_ATOMS: atom_id res chain seq x y z
N MET A 1 24.33 -28.89 0.94
CA MET A 1 24.25 -28.47 -0.48
C MET A 1 22.78 -28.45 -0.92
N THR A 2 21.94 -27.75 -0.16
CA THR A 2 20.54 -27.38 -0.43
C THR A 2 20.22 -26.32 0.63
N ASP A 3 20.16 -25.04 0.26
CA ASP A 3 19.65 -23.96 1.14
C ASP A 3 19.32 -22.68 0.34
N SER A 4 19.90 -22.50 -0.85
CA SER A 4 19.74 -21.25 -1.61
C SER A 4 18.32 -20.95 -2.14
N ALA A 5 17.36 -21.87 -2.04
CA ALA A 5 16.00 -21.65 -2.54
C ALA A 5 15.02 -21.13 -1.45
N GLU A 6 15.26 -21.39 -0.16
CA GLU A 6 14.32 -20.99 0.91
C GLU A 6 14.43 -19.50 1.28
N HIS A 7 15.64 -18.92 1.21
CA HIS A 7 15.83 -17.50 1.53
C HIS A 7 15.21 -16.53 0.50
N ILE A 8 15.06 -16.96 -0.76
CA ILE A 8 14.59 -16.08 -1.84
C ILE A 8 13.13 -15.67 -1.65
N THR A 9 12.27 -16.60 -1.23
CA THR A 9 10.84 -16.35 -1.05
C THR A 9 10.58 -15.47 0.18
N GLU A 10 11.28 -15.71 1.29
CA GLU A 10 11.13 -14.92 2.51
C GLU A 10 11.56 -13.46 2.30
N GLN A 11 12.69 -13.23 1.62
CA GLN A 11 13.19 -11.89 1.33
C GLN A 11 12.27 -11.10 0.39
N ALA A 12 11.72 -11.73 -0.66
CA ALA A 12 10.78 -11.08 -1.58
C ALA A 12 9.48 -10.64 -0.89
N THR A 13 8.98 -11.41 0.08
CA THR A 13 7.75 -11.03 0.82
C THR A 13 7.94 -9.81 1.71
N ALA A 14 9.09 -9.72 2.38
CA ALA A 14 9.45 -8.58 3.21
C ALA A 14 9.64 -7.32 2.36
N ASP A 15 10.33 -7.44 1.22
CA ASP A 15 10.60 -6.33 0.30
C ASP A 15 9.30 -5.73 -0.25
N SER A 16 8.41 -6.56 -0.80
CA SER A 16 7.08 -6.16 -1.28
C SER A 16 6.24 -5.43 -0.21
N SER A 17 6.39 -5.80 1.07
CA SER A 17 5.67 -5.19 2.19
C SER A 17 6.26 -3.84 2.60
N ILE A 18 7.59 -3.72 2.61
CA ILE A 18 8.30 -2.46 2.88
C ILE A 18 7.99 -1.44 1.78
N GLU A 19 8.08 -1.84 0.50
CA GLU A 19 7.76 -0.97 -0.62
C GLU A 19 6.31 -0.49 -0.61
N ALA A 20 5.36 -1.38 -0.27
CA ALA A 20 3.96 -1.02 -0.12
C ALA A 20 3.76 0.00 1.00
N LEU A 21 4.37 -0.22 2.16
CA LEU A 21 4.31 0.70 3.30
C LEU A 21 4.84 2.09 2.91
N GLU A 22 6.01 2.16 2.28
CA GLU A 22 6.62 3.42 1.84
C GLU A 22 5.74 4.15 0.81
N ALA A 23 5.19 3.42 -0.16
CA ALA A 23 4.34 3.99 -1.20
C ALA A 23 3.03 4.52 -0.64
N VAL A 24 2.34 3.77 0.23
CA VAL A 24 1.10 4.21 0.86
C VAL A 24 1.35 5.39 1.77
N THR A 25 2.40 5.37 2.61
CA THR A 25 2.80 6.51 3.46
C THR A 25 3.00 7.77 2.62
N ALA A 26 3.81 7.68 1.56
CA ALA A 26 4.13 8.83 0.73
C ALA A 26 2.88 9.41 0.03
N VAL A 27 1.99 8.53 -0.45
CA VAL A 27 0.75 8.95 -1.11
C VAL A 27 -0.22 9.56 -0.11
N TRP A 28 -0.43 8.96 1.06
CA TRP A 28 -1.31 9.50 2.09
C TRP A 28 -0.84 10.86 2.60
N ARG A 29 0.46 11.02 2.88
CA ARG A 29 1.04 12.33 3.24
C ARG A 29 0.72 13.41 2.21
N LYS A 30 0.97 13.11 0.93
CA LYS A 30 0.72 14.03 -0.17
C LYS A 30 -0.76 14.36 -0.35
N VAL A 31 -1.64 13.37 -0.22
CA VAL A 31 -3.07 13.53 -0.48
C VAL A 31 -3.79 14.20 0.68
N LEU A 32 -3.41 13.89 1.92
CA LEU A 32 -3.98 14.47 3.15
C LEU A 32 -3.29 15.78 3.57
N GLY A 33 -2.16 16.12 2.94
CA GLY A 33 -1.43 17.36 3.21
C GLY A 33 -0.77 17.40 4.60
N ARG A 34 -0.21 16.26 5.05
CA ARG A 34 0.45 16.12 6.35
C ARG A 34 1.75 15.33 6.24
N ASP A 35 2.66 15.54 7.19
CA ASP A 35 4.02 14.96 7.17
C ASP A 35 4.30 13.96 8.31
N ASP A 36 3.33 13.73 9.19
CA ASP A 36 3.37 12.75 10.27
C ASP A 36 3.30 11.28 9.77
N GLY A 37 3.49 10.34 10.68
CA GLY A 37 3.28 8.92 10.43
C GLY A 37 1.79 8.55 10.61
N PHE A 38 1.42 7.38 10.10
CA PHE A 38 0.08 6.82 10.26
C PHE A 38 0.15 5.55 11.11
N ALA A 39 -0.81 5.37 12.01
CA ALA A 39 -1.02 4.11 12.72
C ALA A 39 -1.73 3.10 11.81
N ASP A 40 -1.58 1.81 12.09
CA ASP A 40 -2.20 0.76 11.26
C ASP A 40 -3.73 0.85 11.21
N ASP A 41 -4.36 1.36 12.28
CA ASP A 41 -5.80 1.52 12.43
C ASP A 41 -6.32 2.90 12.04
N ASP A 42 -5.46 3.81 11.56
CA ASP A 42 -5.89 5.13 11.07
C ASP A 42 -6.82 4.95 9.86
N ASP A 43 -8.10 5.24 10.06
CA ASP A 43 -9.10 5.25 8.99
C ASP A 43 -8.95 6.51 8.14
N PHE A 44 -8.83 6.32 6.82
CA PHE A 44 -8.63 7.40 5.86
C PHE A 44 -9.70 8.49 5.95
N PHE A 45 -10.96 8.12 6.19
CA PHE A 45 -12.09 9.04 6.23
C PHE A 45 -12.18 9.77 7.58
N ASP A 46 -11.87 9.08 8.68
CA ASP A 46 -11.86 9.69 10.02
C ASP A 46 -10.76 10.74 10.17
N ILE A 47 -9.62 10.54 9.50
CA ILE A 47 -8.55 11.51 9.51
C ILE A 47 -8.74 12.63 8.46
N GLY A 48 -9.89 12.77 7.80
CA GLY A 48 -10.17 13.88 6.90
C GLY A 48 -9.95 13.60 5.40
N GLY A 49 -9.77 12.34 5.05
CA GLY A 49 -9.92 11.86 3.68
C GLY A 49 -11.38 11.89 3.23
N HIS A 50 -11.59 11.90 1.92
CA HIS A 50 -12.92 11.82 1.30
C HIS A 50 -12.83 11.18 -0.08
N SER A 51 -13.96 10.88 -0.72
CA SER A 51 -14.01 10.04 -1.94
C SER A 51 -13.10 10.51 -3.07
N MET A 52 -13.01 11.83 -3.32
CA MET A 52 -12.10 12.38 -4.33
C MET A 52 -10.62 12.19 -3.97
N LEU A 53 -10.27 12.27 -2.69
CA LEU A 53 -8.92 11.99 -2.22
C LEU A 53 -8.62 10.49 -2.27
N ALA A 54 -9.57 9.63 -1.90
CA ALA A 54 -9.44 8.17 -2.02
C ALA A 54 -9.15 7.75 -3.47
N LEU A 55 -9.87 8.32 -4.45
CA LEU A 55 -9.57 8.08 -5.87
C LEU A 55 -8.18 8.60 -6.30
N ARG A 56 -7.71 9.71 -5.71
CA ARG A 56 -6.32 10.19 -5.95
C ARG A 56 -5.29 9.26 -5.34
N VAL A 57 -5.56 8.65 -4.18
CA VAL A 57 -4.70 7.64 -3.56
C VAL A 57 -4.52 6.48 -4.53
N VAL A 58 -5.60 5.86 -5.01
CA VAL A 58 -5.51 4.71 -5.94
C VAL A 58 -4.72 5.06 -7.19
N LYS A 59 -5.05 6.17 -7.85
CA LYS A 59 -4.34 6.59 -9.07
C LYS A 59 -2.86 6.86 -8.83
N SER A 60 -2.52 7.46 -7.69
CA SER A 60 -1.13 7.77 -7.35
C SER A 60 -0.34 6.51 -7.04
N LEU A 61 -0.95 5.55 -6.33
CA LEU A 61 -0.34 4.25 -6.04
C LEU A 61 -0.14 3.43 -7.33
N ALA A 62 -1.15 3.36 -8.20
CA ALA A 62 -1.08 2.64 -9.45
C ALA A 62 0.04 3.16 -10.36
N LEU A 63 0.18 4.49 -10.46
CA LEU A 63 1.27 5.12 -11.21
C LEU A 63 2.63 4.90 -10.55
N ARG A 64 2.73 5.04 -9.23
CA ARG A 64 3.99 4.92 -8.49
C ARG A 64 4.54 3.49 -8.51
N LEU A 65 3.65 2.51 -8.45
CA LEU A 65 4.01 1.10 -8.36
C LEU A 65 3.89 0.37 -9.71
N GLU A 66 3.54 1.11 -10.77
CA GLU A 66 3.36 0.62 -12.13
C GLU A 66 2.48 -0.63 -12.21
N MET A 67 1.38 -0.66 -11.45
CA MET A 67 0.45 -1.79 -11.40
C MET A 67 -1.00 -1.35 -11.35
N ASP A 68 -1.89 -2.24 -11.78
CA ASP A 68 -3.32 -2.03 -11.69
C ASP A 68 -3.79 -2.21 -10.24
N ILE A 69 -4.43 -1.17 -9.70
CA ILE A 69 -5.02 -1.18 -8.37
C ILE A 69 -6.53 -0.97 -8.50
N PRO A 70 -7.38 -1.86 -7.94
CA PRO A 70 -8.82 -1.72 -7.99
C PRO A 70 -9.29 -0.38 -7.40
N LEU A 71 -10.22 0.29 -8.08
CA LEU A 71 -10.74 1.59 -7.64
C LEU A 71 -11.56 1.49 -6.34
N GLU A 72 -12.13 0.31 -6.06
CA GLU A 72 -12.89 0.08 -4.83
C GLU A 72 -11.98 -0.11 -3.61
N LEU A 73 -10.66 -0.27 -3.81
CA LEU A 73 -9.74 -0.69 -2.76
C LEU A 73 -9.79 0.19 -1.50
N PRO A 74 -9.69 1.54 -1.57
CA PRO A 74 -9.71 2.37 -0.35
C PRO A 74 -11.08 2.44 0.33
N PHE A 75 -12.13 1.91 -0.31
CA PHE A 75 -13.46 1.82 0.28
C PHE A 75 -13.69 0.46 0.97
N ARG A 76 -12.91 -0.56 0.60
CA ARG A 76 -12.89 -1.87 1.26
C ARG A 76 -11.88 -1.91 2.40
N GLU A 77 -10.69 -1.38 2.15
CA GLU A 77 -9.58 -1.26 3.11
C GLU A 77 -9.40 0.22 3.43
N THR A 78 -10.19 0.71 4.38
CA THR A 78 -10.24 2.13 4.75
C THR A 78 -9.10 2.51 5.70
N THR A 79 -8.55 1.55 6.43
CA THR A 79 -7.44 1.74 7.35
C THR A 79 -6.10 1.76 6.62
N PHE A 80 -5.15 2.50 7.17
CA PHE A 80 -3.80 2.58 6.63
C PHE A 80 -3.13 1.19 6.51
N GLY A 81 -3.16 0.40 7.59
CA GLY A 81 -2.58 -0.94 7.61
C GLY A 81 -3.27 -1.91 6.66
N GLY A 82 -4.60 -1.84 6.55
CA GLY A 82 -5.37 -2.66 5.59
C GLY A 82 -4.99 -2.37 4.15
N LEU A 83 -4.88 -1.08 3.79
CA LEU A 83 -4.47 -0.65 2.46
C LEU A 83 -3.03 -1.09 2.15
N VAL A 84 -2.10 -0.93 3.09
CA VAL A 84 -0.70 -1.39 2.94
C VAL A 84 -0.65 -2.89 2.68
N ALA A 85 -1.34 -3.69 3.49
CA ALA A 85 -1.35 -5.15 3.38
C ALA A 85 -1.87 -5.61 2.02
N GLU A 86 -2.94 -4.98 1.53
CA GLU A 86 -3.55 -5.35 0.25
C GLU A 86 -2.71 -4.90 -0.95
N VAL A 87 -2.07 -3.72 -0.89
CA VAL A 87 -1.10 -3.29 -1.91
C VAL A 87 0.08 -4.25 -1.95
N ALA A 88 0.63 -4.65 -0.80
CA ALA A 88 1.72 -5.63 -0.73
C ALA A 88 1.29 -6.99 -1.33
N ARG A 89 0.04 -7.42 -1.09
CA ARG A 89 -0.51 -8.64 -1.67
C ARG A 89 -0.61 -8.57 -3.19
N LEU A 90 -1.07 -7.45 -3.74
CA LEU A 90 -1.16 -7.23 -5.18
C LEU A 90 0.23 -7.25 -5.83
N ARG A 91 1.23 -6.62 -5.22
CA ARG A 91 2.63 -6.65 -5.71
C ARG A 91 3.17 -8.06 -5.81
N ARG A 92 3.08 -8.83 -4.72
CA ARG A 92 3.51 -10.25 -4.71
C ARG A 92 2.85 -11.06 -5.81
N SER A 93 1.57 -10.81 -6.11
CA SER A 93 0.86 -11.53 -7.17
C SER A 93 1.30 -11.16 -8.60
N LYS A 94 1.91 -9.98 -8.79
CA LYS A 94 2.49 -9.54 -10.07
C LYS A 94 3.92 -10.06 -10.26
N GLU A 95 4.64 -10.26 -9.16
CA GLU A 95 6.05 -10.71 -9.12
C GLU A 95 6.19 -12.25 -9.24
N ALA A 96 5.13 -12.99 -8.91
CA ALA A 96 5.04 -14.45 -9.03
C ALA A 96 4.76 -14.92 -10.47
#